data_AF-A0A952D8Q0-F1
#
_entry.id   AF-A0A952D8Q0-F1
#
_cell.length_a   1.000
_cell.length_b   1.000
_cell.length_c   1.000
_cell.angle_alpha   90.00
_cell.angle_beta   90.00
_cell.angle_gamma   90.00
#
_symmetry.space_group_name_H-M   'P 1'
#
loop_
_entity.id
_entity.type
_entity.pdbx_description
1 polymer ?
#
loop_
_entity_poly.entity_id
_entity_poly.type
_entity_poly.pdbx_seq_one_letter_code
_entity_poly.pdbx_strand_id
1 'polypeptide(L)'
;RAGGDRQQIHEVIRVLSIAAARAMKDEGAANDMLQRLAADPAYPVAIADLQDALDPARFTGRATQQVTEFLLEVVRPILDANGAVDAGREEVRV
;
A
#
# COMPACT_ATOMS: atom_id res chain seq x y z
N ARG A 1 1.03 -16.39 -15.32
CA ARG A 1 -0.18 -16.48 -14.44
C ARG A 1 -0.55 -17.96 -14.36
N ALA A 2 -0.83 -18.48 -13.17
CA ALA A 2 -0.97 -19.92 -12.87
C ALA A 2 -2.20 -20.64 -13.48
N GLY A 3 -2.82 -20.11 -14.53
CA GLY A 3 -3.80 -20.85 -15.34
C GLY A 3 -5.22 -21.04 -14.79
N GLY A 4 -5.62 -20.35 -13.72
CA GLY A 4 -6.98 -20.47 -13.14
C GLY A 4 -8.04 -19.53 -13.72
N ASP A 5 -9.32 -19.88 -13.54
CA ASP A 5 -10.46 -19.02 -13.88
C ASP A 5 -10.47 -17.77 -12.99
N ARG A 6 -10.49 -16.60 -13.63
CA ARG A 6 -10.39 -15.31 -12.94
C ARG A 6 -11.59 -15.04 -12.04
N GLN A 7 -12.80 -15.44 -12.43
CA GLN A 7 -14.00 -15.21 -11.63
C GLN A 7 -14.01 -16.10 -10.40
N GLN A 8 -13.64 -17.38 -10.54
CA GLN A 8 -13.52 -18.30 -9.42
C GLN A 8 -12.49 -17.80 -8.40
N ILE A 9 -11.30 -17.40 -8.87
CA ILE A 9 -10.25 -16.85 -8.00
C ILE A 9 -10.71 -15.56 -7.30
N HIS A 10 -11.39 -14.67 -8.02
CA HIS A 10 -11.88 -13.42 -7.44
C HIS A 10 -12.91 -13.68 -6.32
N GLU A 11 -13.79 -14.67 -6.50
CA GLU A 11 -14.77 -15.04 -5.50
C GLU A 11 -14.13 -15.60 -4.22
N VAL A 12 -13.10 -16.45 -4.37
CA VAL A 12 -12.30 -16.95 -3.23
C VAL A 12 -11.69 -15.78 -2.45
N ILE A 13 -11.01 -14.85 -3.14
CA ILE A 13 -10.41 -13.66 -2.51
C ILE A 13 -11.49 -12.85 -1.78
N ARG A 14 -12.66 -12.64 -2.39
CA ARG A 14 -13.76 -11.85 -1.81
C ARG A 14 -14.24 -12.46 -0.49
N VAL A 15 -14.53 -13.76 -0.49
CA VAL A 15 -15.04 -14.47 0.69
C VAL A 15 -14.03 -14.43 1.83
N LEU A 16 -12.76 -14.76 1.55
CA LEU A 16 -11.71 -14.78 2.58
C LEU A 16 -11.39 -13.37 3.12
N SER A 17 -11.44 -12.34 2.27
CA SER A 17 -11.25 -10.95 2.70
C SER A 17 -12.34 -10.50 3.67
N ILE A 18 -13.60 -10.89 3.43
CA ILE A 18 -14.71 -10.58 4.35
C ILE A 18 -14.52 -11.31 5.68
N ALA A 19 -14.09 -12.58 5.66
CA ALA A 19 -13.83 -13.35 6.86
C ALA A 19 -12.70 -12.75 7.71
N ALA A 20 -11.57 -12.40 7.09
CA ALA A 20 -10.47 -11.72 7.77
C ALA A 20 -10.90 -10.36 8.36
N ALA A 21 -11.69 -9.59 7.60
CA ALA A 21 -12.23 -8.31 8.07
C ALA A 21 -13.17 -8.44 9.27
N ARG A 22 -13.97 -9.51 9.34
CA ARG A 22 -14.83 -9.81 10.51
C ARG A 22 -14.00 -10.19 11.72
N ALA A 23 -13.03 -11.10 11.58
CA ALA A 23 -12.14 -11.49 12.68
C ALA A 23 -11.42 -10.28 13.30
N MET A 24 -10.93 -9.34 12.47
CA MET A 24 -10.32 -8.11 12.99
C MET A 24 -11.31 -7.23 13.76
N LYS A 25 -12.53 -7.06 13.25
CA LYS A 25 -13.51 -6.10 13.80
C LYS A 25 -14.24 -6.64 15.02
N ASP A 26 -14.62 -7.91 14.97
CA ASP A 26 -15.52 -8.52 15.95
C ASP A 26 -14.71 -9.20 17.07
N GLU A 27 -13.52 -9.72 16.76
CA GLU A 27 -12.69 -10.51 17.68
C GLU A 27 -11.37 -9.81 18.06
N GLY A 28 -11.06 -8.66 17.44
CA GLY A 28 -9.79 -7.95 17.66
C GLY A 28 -8.56 -8.71 17.16
N ALA A 29 -8.75 -9.68 16.27
CA ALA A 29 -7.67 -10.49 15.72
C ALA A 29 -6.75 -9.69 14.79
N ALA A 30 -5.51 -10.15 14.61
CA ALA A 30 -4.64 -9.65 13.54
C ALA A 30 -5.18 -10.03 12.16
N ASN A 31 -4.80 -9.28 11.12
CA ASN A 31 -5.17 -9.62 9.75
C ASN A 31 -4.47 -10.90 9.30
N ASP A 32 -5.25 -11.94 9.01
CA ASP A 32 -4.79 -13.28 8.64
C ASP A 32 -5.11 -13.65 7.17
N MET A 33 -5.38 -12.66 6.32
CA MET A 33 -5.82 -12.87 4.94
C MET A 33 -4.85 -13.77 4.15
N LEU A 34 -3.55 -13.52 4.22
CA LEU A 34 -2.55 -14.27 3.45
C LEU A 34 -2.50 -15.74 3.87
N GLN A 35 -2.65 -16.01 5.16
CA GLN A 35 -2.71 -17.36 5.70
C GLN A 35 -3.96 -18.08 5.20
N ARG A 36 -5.11 -17.38 5.14
CA ARG A 36 -6.35 -17.93 4.59
C ARG A 36 -6.21 -18.28 3.10
N LEU A 37 -5.63 -17.39 2.29
CA LEU A 37 -5.41 -17.66 0.86
C LEU A 37 -4.47 -18.84 0.64
N ALA A 38 -3.32 -18.86 1.33
CA ALA A 38 -2.34 -19.93 1.18
C ALA A 38 -2.86 -21.29 1.66
N ALA A 39 -3.84 -21.31 2.56
CA ALA A 39 -4.48 -22.52 3.04
C ALA A 39 -5.65 -22.98 2.15
N ASP A 40 -6.16 -22.15 1.23
CA ASP A 40 -7.30 -22.48 0.38
C ASP A 40 -6.85 -23.24 -0.89
N PRO A 41 -7.26 -24.50 -1.10
CA PRO A 41 -6.88 -25.26 -2.29
C PRO A 41 -7.35 -24.64 -3.62
N ALA A 42 -8.39 -23.80 -3.59
CA ALA A 42 -8.86 -23.08 -4.77
C ALA A 42 -7.98 -21.87 -5.13
N TYR A 43 -7.00 -21.54 -4.28
CA TYR A 43 -6.00 -20.50 -4.52
C TYR A 43 -4.58 -21.07 -4.40
N PRO A 44 -4.08 -21.79 -5.44
CA PRO A 44 -2.82 -22.53 -5.38
C PRO A 44 -1.61 -21.60 -5.57
N VAL A 45 -1.44 -20.63 -4.68
CA VAL A 45 -0.31 -19.69 -4.63
C VAL A 45 0.35 -19.80 -3.27
N ALA A 46 1.68 -19.96 -3.26
CA ALA A 46 2.41 -20.09 -2.02
C ALA A 46 2.40 -18.77 -1.23
N ILE A 47 2.47 -18.86 0.11
CA ILE A 47 2.53 -17.68 0.96
C ILE A 47 3.74 -16.79 0.66
N ALA A 48 4.87 -17.39 0.25
CA ALA A 48 6.06 -16.66 -0.17
C ALA A 48 5.80 -15.79 -1.41
N ASP A 49 5.14 -16.34 -2.43
CA ASP A 49 4.77 -15.59 -3.64
C ASP A 49 3.78 -14.45 -3.32
N LEU A 50 2.87 -14.67 -2.38
CA LEU A 50 1.96 -13.64 -1.88
C LEU A 50 2.71 -12.52 -1.15
N GLN A 51 3.69 -12.85 -0.32
CA GLN A 51 4.50 -11.88 0.41
C GLN A 51 5.37 -11.05 -0.55
N ASP A 52 5.99 -11.68 -1.55
CA ASP A 52 6.78 -11.00 -2.58
C ASP A 52 5.93 -10.05 -3.45
N ALA A 53 4.65 -10.38 -3.64
CA ALA A 53 3.69 -9.51 -4.33
C ALA A 53 3.29 -8.27 -3.51
N LEU A 54 3.52 -8.28 -2.19
CA LEU A 54 3.08 -7.25 -1.24
C LEU A 54 4.16 -6.26 -0.80
N ASP A 55 5.30 -6.20 -1.50
CA ASP A 55 6.28 -5.13 -1.29
C ASP A 55 5.60 -3.75 -1.42
N PRO A 56 5.52 -2.94 -0.33
CA PRO A 56 4.83 -1.66 -0.32
C PRO A 56 5.34 -0.67 -1.38
N ALA A 57 6.62 -0.74 -1.74
CA ALA A 57 7.21 0.14 -2.76
C ALA A 57 6.56 -0.05 -4.14
N ARG A 58 5.95 -1.21 -4.40
CA ARG A 58 5.24 -1.50 -5.65
C ARG A 58 3.85 -0.85 -5.71
N PHE A 59 3.33 -0.35 -4.59
CA PHE A 59 1.99 0.23 -4.47
C PHE A 59 1.98 1.77 -4.44
N THR A 60 3.13 2.42 -4.57
CA THR A 60 3.24 3.90 -4.55
C THR A 60 3.16 4.55 -5.93
N GLY A 61 3.06 3.76 -7.01
CA GLY A 61 2.94 4.28 -8.37
C GLY A 61 4.05 5.27 -8.72
N ARG A 62 3.66 6.49 -9.16
CA ARG A 62 4.60 7.58 -9.49
C ARG A 62 4.85 8.57 -8.34
N ALA A 63 4.45 8.27 -7.11
CA ALA A 63 4.47 9.23 -6.01
C ALA A 63 5.83 9.92 -5.84
N THR A 64 6.92 9.16 -5.88
CA THR A 64 8.30 9.70 -5.77
C THR A 64 8.62 10.68 -6.90
N GLN A 65 8.30 10.32 -8.15
CA GLN A 65 8.54 11.17 -9.30
C GLN A 65 7.68 12.43 -9.24
N GLN A 66 6.39 12.29 -8.91
CA GLN A 66 5.45 13.41 -8.79
C GLN A 66 5.89 14.42 -7.73
N VAL A 67 6.34 13.96 -6.56
CA VAL A 67 6.86 14.85 -5.51
C VAL A 67 8.13 15.55 -5.97
N THR A 68 9.05 14.81 -6.61
CA THR A 68 10.30 15.38 -7.11
C THR A 68 10.06 16.45 -8.18
N GLU A 69 9.22 16.13 -9.18
CA GLU A 69 8.78 17.04 -10.24
C GLU A 69 8.14 18.30 -9.64
N PHE A 70 7.19 18.14 -8.71
CA PHE A 70 6.53 19.27 -8.06
C PHE A 70 7.49 20.18 -7.28
N LEU A 71 8.39 19.60 -6.49
CA LEU A 71 9.35 20.36 -5.71
C LEU A 71 10.32 21.16 -6.60
N LEU A 72 10.75 20.57 -7.72
CA LEU A 72 11.73 21.20 -8.62
C LEU A 72 11.09 22.20 -9.57
N GLU A 73 9.92 21.89 -10.13
CA GLU A 73 9.33 22.68 -11.21
C GLU A 73 8.34 23.73 -10.71
N VAL A 74 7.74 23.53 -9.53
CA VAL A 74 6.75 24.46 -8.97
C VAL A 74 7.28 25.17 -7.73
N VAL A 75 7.74 24.43 -6.73
CA VAL A 75 8.13 25.02 -5.44
C VAL A 75 9.43 25.81 -5.56
N ARG A 76 10.46 25.22 -6.19
CA ARG A 76 11.78 25.83 -6.27
C ARG A 76 11.77 27.21 -6.95
N PRO A 77 11.12 27.43 -8.11
CA PRO A 77 11.05 28.75 -8.73
C PRO A 77 10.39 29.81 -7.85
N ILE A 78 9.36 29.43 -7.08
CA ILE A 78 8.68 30.34 -6.16
C ILE A 78 9.62 30.75 -5.02
N LEU A 79 10.36 29.81 -4.43
CA LEU A 79 11.31 30.11 -3.36
C LEU A 79 12.47 30.98 -3.86
N ASP A 80 13.01 30.67 -5.04
CA ASP A 80 14.11 31.44 -5.63
C ASP A 80 13.66 32.89 -5.94
N ALA A 81 12.42 33.09 -6.41
CA ALA A 81 11.87 34.42 -6.71
C ALA A 81 11.61 35.31 -5.47
N ASN A 82 11.39 34.70 -4.30
CA ASN A 82 11.08 35.44 -3.06
C ASN A 82 12.30 35.61 -2.15
N GLY A 83 13.49 35.17 -2.59
CA GLY A 83 14.66 35.02 -1.74
C GLY A 83 14.47 33.83 -0.81
N ALA A 84 15.39 32.85 -0.85
CA ALA A 84 15.31 31.65 -0.03
C ALA A 84 15.00 32.02 1.43
N VAL A 85 13.78 31.72 1.88
CA VAL A 85 13.37 31.97 3.25
C VAL A 85 14.19 30.98 4.09
N ASP A 86 15.17 31.49 4.82
CA ASP A 86 15.73 30.78 5.96
C ASP A 86 14.57 30.61 6.94
N ALA A 87 13.92 29.44 6.89
CA ALA A 87 13.01 29.01 7.94
C ALA A 87 13.87 28.68 9.15
N GLY A 88 14.50 29.71 9.74
CA GLY A 88 15.06 29.64 11.07
C GLY A 88 14.02 28.98 11.96
N ARG A 89 14.43 27.99 12.75
CA ARG A 89 13.53 27.21 13.61
C ARG A 89 12.57 28.16 14.33
N GLU A 90 11.31 28.18 13.91
CA GLU A 90 10.26 28.80 14.71
C GLU A 90 10.06 27.89 15.91
N GLU A 91 10.76 28.21 17.01
CA GLU A 91 10.47 27.61 18.30
C GLU A 91 9.08 28.09 18.73
N VAL A 92 8.08 27.23 18.58
CA VAL A 92 6.77 27.41 19.17
C VAL A 92 6.95 27.36 20.69
N ARG A 93 6.97 28.52 21.33
CA ARG A 93 6.96 28.62 22.79
C ARG A 93 5.55 28.30 23.27
N VAL A 94 5.40 27.15 23.94
CA VAL A 94 4.20 26.75 24.69
C VAL A 94 4.21 27.41 26.07
#